data_AF-A0A0M9ELL1-F1
#
_entry.id   AF-A0A0M9ELL1-F1
#
_cell.length_a   1.000
_cell.length_b   1.000
_cell.length_c   1.000
_cell.angle_alpha   90.00
_cell.angle_beta   90.00
_cell.angle_gamma   90.00
#
_symmetry.space_group_name_H-M   'P 1'
#
loop_
_entity.id
_entity.type
_entity.pdbx_description
1 polymer ?
#
loop_
_entity_poly.entity_id
_entity_poly.type
_entity_poly.pdbx_seq_one_letter_code
_entity_poly.pdbx_strand_id
1 'polypeptide(L)'
;MPNQLSRHLRKHDVDLETYNLLGKFLKSADEPAGKSSRCFEPALAKLVKSLIHKTGGLSLLKDDSEDCYFLDAKTCRVEGVTDEIILNDCLHNFDKTRSTVYSSEQPHSPQQIGNLVPVLAQLNKPNPACVKYATNLGPGNGVRRPKILGGDPDDTEMKTYTNITPEGTFIDLHVDQGYEGITLVGLGCVKLWMMFPPTEYNLAIWDECRESQEILASSWDRLEGGKVAIQTGDKAIILKPGLLHSTFTLRGGLVFGITYITESCLTVTAKLLRIENAHFTKVGDDDWYPFLESVYICMSLDSGRRDEALRVLCEMLKTRAMKKNVLLNKIKEEITSADCFHCGKRWRSHWG
;
A
#
# COMPACT_ATOMS: atom_id res chain seq x y z
N MET A 1 30.06 -9.02 -16.44
CA MET A 1 28.89 -8.92 -15.53
C MET A 1 27.48 -8.87 -16.17
N PRO A 2 27.25 -8.80 -17.51
CA PRO A 2 25.89 -8.86 -18.09
C PRO A 2 25.13 -10.19 -17.96
N ASN A 3 25.85 -11.30 -17.69
CA ASN A 3 25.31 -12.67 -17.81
C ASN A 3 24.64 -13.23 -16.54
N GLN A 4 24.77 -12.60 -15.37
CA GLN A 4 24.10 -13.08 -14.15
C GLN A 4 22.68 -12.51 -14.03
N LEU A 5 22.48 -11.21 -14.28
CA LEU A 5 21.16 -10.59 -14.25
C LEU A 5 20.20 -11.24 -15.27
N SER A 6 20.68 -11.55 -16.47
CA SER A 6 19.89 -12.25 -17.49
C SER A 6 19.54 -13.70 -17.12
N ARG A 7 20.33 -14.36 -16.26
CA ARG A 7 20.02 -15.71 -15.73
C ARG A 7 19.01 -15.65 -14.59
N HIS A 8 19.09 -14.65 -13.71
CA HIS A 8 18.07 -14.45 -12.66
C HIS A 8 16.72 -14.09 -13.27
N LEU A 9 16.70 -13.22 -14.29
CA LEU A 9 15.45 -12.76 -14.91
C LEU A 9 14.74 -13.80 -15.79
N ARG A 10 15.45 -14.77 -16.41
CA ARG A 10 14.84 -15.82 -17.26
C ARG A 10 14.07 -16.92 -16.52
N LYS A 11 14.17 -16.99 -15.19
CA LYS A 11 13.43 -17.97 -14.38
C LYS A 11 12.00 -17.54 -14.09
N HIS A 12 11.62 -16.33 -14.45
CA HIS A 12 10.31 -15.76 -14.15
C HIS A 12 9.43 -15.84 -15.40
N ASP A 13 8.22 -16.35 -15.24
CA ASP A 13 7.17 -16.42 -16.26
C ASP A 13 6.64 -15.01 -16.55
N VAL A 14 7.52 -14.19 -17.12
CA VAL A 14 7.34 -12.79 -17.45
C VAL A 14 7.49 -12.71 -18.96
N ASP A 15 6.49 -12.14 -19.62
CA ASP A 15 6.51 -11.99 -21.07
C ASP A 15 7.71 -11.14 -21.53
N LEU A 16 8.10 -11.30 -22.80
CA LEU A 16 9.27 -10.64 -23.36
C LEU A 16 9.16 -9.11 -23.33
N GLU A 17 7.96 -8.56 -23.43
CA GLU A 17 7.73 -7.12 -23.39
C GLU A 17 8.02 -6.57 -21.99
N THR A 18 7.45 -7.20 -20.96
CA THR A 18 7.68 -6.85 -19.55
C THR A 18 9.16 -7.01 -19.17
N TYR A 19 9.83 -8.06 -19.67
CA TYR A 19 11.28 -8.22 -19.51
C TYR A 19 12.06 -7.05 -20.13
N ASN A 20 11.67 -6.62 -21.33
CA ASN A 20 12.31 -5.50 -22.02
C ASN A 20 12.10 -4.17 -21.29
N LEU A 21 10.93 -3.95 -20.70
CA LEU A 21 10.65 -2.76 -19.87
C LEU A 21 11.58 -2.71 -18.65
N LEU A 22 11.63 -3.79 -17.87
CA LEU A 22 12.54 -3.87 -16.73
C LEU A 22 14.01 -3.73 -17.17
N GLY A 23 14.39 -4.38 -18.26
CA GLY A 23 15.74 -4.31 -18.80
C GLY A 23 16.15 -2.90 -19.23
N LYS A 24 15.23 -2.11 -19.80
CA LYS A 24 15.46 -0.69 -20.11
C LYS A 24 15.63 0.13 -18.83
N PHE A 25 14.74 -0.05 -17.86
CA PHE A 25 14.84 0.63 -16.56
C PHE A 25 16.16 0.31 -15.85
N LEU A 26 16.56 -0.96 -15.73
CA LEU A 26 17.81 -1.32 -15.05
C LEU A 26 19.09 -0.90 -15.81
N LYS A 27 18.99 -0.62 -17.11
CA LYS A 27 20.10 -0.05 -17.89
C LYS A 27 20.32 1.43 -17.58
N SER A 28 19.27 2.18 -17.23
CA SER A 28 19.40 3.59 -16.85
C SER A 28 20.22 3.78 -15.57
N ALA A 29 20.32 2.73 -14.73
CA ALA A 29 21.21 2.69 -13.57
C ALA A 29 22.70 2.92 -13.92
N ASP A 30 23.10 2.62 -15.16
CA ASP A 30 24.47 2.74 -15.63
C ASP A 30 24.71 4.06 -16.40
N GLU A 31 23.68 4.91 -16.56
CA GLU A 31 23.78 6.21 -17.23
C GLU A 31 24.29 7.30 -16.27
N PRO A 32 25.20 8.19 -16.72
CA PRO A 32 25.65 9.31 -15.91
C PRO A 32 24.49 10.30 -15.69
N ALA A 33 24.35 10.79 -14.45
CA ALA A 33 23.24 11.64 -14.00
C ALA A 33 22.96 12.85 -14.91
N GLY A 34 23.99 13.40 -15.59
CA GLY A 34 23.85 14.55 -16.49
C GLY A 34 23.35 14.24 -17.92
N LYS A 35 23.20 12.97 -18.31
CA LYS A 35 22.66 12.57 -19.64
C LYS A 35 21.21 12.07 -19.60
N SER A 36 20.70 11.77 -18.41
CA SER A 36 19.31 11.36 -18.24
C SER A 36 18.42 12.60 -18.30
N SER A 37 17.42 12.60 -19.18
CA SER A 37 16.33 13.58 -19.15
C SER A 37 15.40 13.40 -17.95
N ARG A 38 15.62 12.36 -17.14
CA ARG A 38 14.78 11.92 -16.02
C ARG A 38 15.58 12.11 -14.71
N CYS A 39 15.25 13.13 -13.94
CA CYS A 39 16.06 13.62 -12.81
C CYS A 39 16.24 12.58 -11.66
N PHE A 40 15.39 11.54 -11.59
CA PHE A 40 15.37 10.58 -10.49
C PHE A 40 15.60 9.12 -10.90
N GLU A 41 15.52 8.82 -12.20
CA GLU A 41 15.49 7.42 -12.65
C GLU A 41 16.82 6.67 -12.50
N PRO A 42 18.00 7.24 -12.80
CA PRO A 42 19.26 6.50 -12.65
C PRO A 42 19.58 6.11 -11.20
N ALA A 43 19.30 6.99 -10.24
CA ALA A 43 19.54 6.72 -8.82
C ALA A 43 18.58 5.64 -8.30
N LEU A 44 17.28 5.75 -8.62
CA LEU A 44 16.29 4.74 -8.26
C LEU A 44 16.58 3.40 -8.95
N ALA A 45 16.91 3.41 -10.24
CA ALA A 45 17.27 2.19 -10.97
C ALA A 45 18.50 1.52 -10.36
N LYS A 46 19.50 2.29 -9.91
CA LYS A 46 20.67 1.76 -9.19
C LYS A 46 20.30 1.15 -7.84
N LEU A 47 19.42 1.80 -7.09
CA LEU A 47 18.87 1.27 -5.84
C LEU A 47 18.15 -0.05 -6.09
N VAL A 48 17.19 -0.07 -7.02
CA VAL A 48 16.42 -1.27 -7.38
C VAL A 48 17.33 -2.39 -7.85
N LYS A 49 18.32 -2.08 -8.71
CA LYS A 49 19.31 -3.06 -9.18
C LYS A 49 20.08 -3.69 -8.01
N SER A 50 20.44 -2.88 -7.02
CA SER A 50 21.12 -3.33 -5.80
C SER A 50 20.19 -4.18 -4.92
N LEU A 51 18.92 -3.80 -4.80
CA LEU A 51 17.92 -4.57 -4.07
C LEU A 51 17.66 -5.92 -4.74
N ILE A 52 17.41 -5.96 -6.06
CA ILE A 52 17.26 -7.22 -6.82
C ILE A 52 18.46 -8.14 -6.59
N HIS A 53 19.67 -7.58 -6.54
CA HIS A 53 20.86 -8.36 -6.25
C HIS A 53 20.87 -8.90 -4.81
N LYS A 54 20.58 -8.04 -3.81
CA LYS A 54 20.51 -8.39 -2.38
C LYS A 54 19.44 -9.46 -2.11
N THR A 55 18.32 -9.42 -2.82
CA THR A 55 17.19 -10.36 -2.66
C THR A 55 17.34 -11.63 -3.49
N GLY A 56 18.46 -11.82 -4.19
CA GLY A 56 18.72 -13.01 -5.01
C GLY A 56 17.98 -13.06 -6.35
N GLY A 57 17.34 -11.97 -6.75
CA GLY A 57 16.57 -11.83 -7.98
C GLY A 57 15.21 -11.17 -7.77
N LEU A 58 14.38 -11.23 -8.80
CA LEU A 58 12.95 -10.93 -8.64
C LEU A 58 12.32 -12.06 -7.81
N SER A 59 11.36 -11.72 -6.97
CA SER A 59 10.52 -12.70 -6.29
C SER A 59 9.72 -13.45 -7.34
N LEU A 60 9.76 -14.78 -7.29
CA LEU A 60 8.76 -15.57 -7.97
C LEU A 60 7.43 -15.27 -7.29
N LEU A 61 6.41 -14.93 -8.07
CA LEU A 61 5.08 -14.57 -7.60
C LEU A 61 4.29 -15.83 -7.15
N LYS A 62 5.02 -16.85 -6.71
CA LYS A 62 4.57 -18.18 -6.27
C LYS A 62 5.30 -18.63 -5.00
N ASP A 63 6.02 -17.71 -4.35
CA ASP A 63 6.85 -18.06 -3.21
C ASP A 63 5.97 -18.46 -2.02
N ASP A 64 6.26 -19.61 -1.40
CA ASP A 64 5.55 -20.15 -0.23
C ASP A 64 5.72 -19.29 1.03
N SER A 65 6.50 -18.20 0.94
CA SER A 65 6.63 -17.21 2.01
C SER A 65 5.34 -16.38 2.06
N GLU A 66 4.64 -16.51 3.19
CA GLU A 66 3.37 -15.88 3.55
C GLU A 66 3.37 -14.34 3.53
N ASP A 67 4.47 -13.70 3.13
CA ASP A 67 4.70 -12.27 3.30
C ASP A 67 4.04 -11.39 2.22
N CYS A 68 3.67 -11.95 1.06
CA CYS A 68 2.89 -11.28 0.00
C CYS A 68 2.13 -12.34 -0.81
N TYR A 69 0.83 -12.52 -0.58
CA TYR A 69 0.06 -13.49 -1.37
C TYR A 69 -0.16 -12.91 -2.77
N PHE A 70 0.48 -13.48 -3.77
CA PHE A 70 0.15 -13.21 -5.17
C PHE A 70 -0.99 -14.12 -5.58
N LEU A 71 -2.00 -13.59 -6.28
CA LEU A 71 -3.14 -14.36 -6.76
C LEU A 71 -3.35 -14.10 -8.25
N ASP A 72 -4.06 -15.00 -8.92
CA ASP A 72 -4.59 -14.73 -10.25
C ASP A 72 -5.58 -13.56 -10.16
N ALA A 73 -5.36 -12.53 -10.98
CA ALA A 73 -6.20 -11.34 -11.01
C ALA A 73 -7.70 -11.65 -11.17
N LYS A 74 -8.05 -12.73 -11.89
CA LYS A 74 -9.44 -13.16 -12.12
C LYS A 74 -10.16 -13.58 -10.83
N THR A 75 -9.42 -14.02 -9.82
CA THR A 75 -10.00 -14.40 -8.53
C THR A 75 -10.44 -13.17 -7.72
N CYS A 76 -9.75 -12.05 -7.91
CA CYS A 76 -10.01 -10.79 -7.22
C CYS A 76 -10.84 -9.79 -8.03
N ARG A 77 -10.93 -9.95 -9.35
CA ARG A 77 -11.73 -9.06 -10.21
C ARG A 77 -13.22 -9.47 -10.17
N VAL A 78 -14.10 -8.48 -10.13
CA VAL A 78 -15.55 -8.71 -10.26
C VAL A 78 -15.87 -9.07 -11.71
N GLU A 79 -16.69 -10.11 -11.89
CA GLU A 79 -17.07 -10.61 -13.21
C GLU A 79 -17.78 -9.52 -14.02
N GLY A 80 -17.45 -9.42 -15.32
CA GLY A 80 -18.02 -8.42 -16.22
C GLY A 80 -17.44 -7.00 -16.10
N VAL A 81 -16.64 -6.70 -15.07
CA VAL A 81 -16.01 -5.37 -14.93
C VAL A 81 -14.75 -5.27 -15.81
N THR A 82 -14.77 -4.37 -16.79
CA THR A 82 -13.65 -4.08 -17.70
C THR A 82 -12.80 -2.91 -17.23
N ASP A 83 -11.62 -2.72 -17.84
CA ASP A 83 -10.77 -1.56 -17.52
C ASP A 83 -11.44 -0.24 -17.93
N GLU A 84 -12.27 -0.27 -18.97
CA GLU A 84 -13.07 0.88 -19.42
C GLU A 84 -14.12 1.27 -18.38
N ILE A 85 -14.78 0.30 -17.75
CA ILE A 85 -15.74 0.55 -16.66
C ILE A 85 -15.02 1.21 -15.49
N ILE A 86 -13.86 0.67 -15.08
CA ILE A 86 -13.06 1.22 -13.97
C ILE A 86 -12.61 2.65 -14.30
N LEU A 87 -12.13 2.90 -15.53
CA LEU A 87 -11.75 4.25 -15.95
C LEU A 87 -12.95 5.20 -15.95
N ASN A 88 -14.11 4.77 -16.45
CA ASN A 88 -15.32 5.58 -16.44
C ASN A 88 -15.77 5.93 -15.01
N ASP A 89 -15.69 4.99 -14.07
CA ASP A 89 -15.95 5.24 -12.65
C ASP A 89 -14.99 6.30 -12.09
N CYS A 90 -13.70 6.25 -12.46
CA CYS A 90 -12.72 7.26 -12.06
C CYS A 90 -13.09 8.65 -12.58
N LEU A 91 -13.46 8.74 -13.86
CA LEU A 91 -13.82 10.01 -14.50
C LEU A 91 -15.12 10.58 -13.93
N HIS A 92 -16.12 9.72 -13.69
CA HIS A 92 -17.41 10.14 -13.17
C HIS A 92 -17.35 10.64 -11.72
N ASN A 93 -16.41 10.10 -10.94
CA ASN A 93 -16.26 10.43 -9.52
C ASN A 93 -15.11 11.41 -9.23
N PHE A 94 -14.38 11.85 -10.26
CA PHE A 94 -13.41 12.92 -10.09
C PHE A 94 -14.11 14.18 -9.54
N ASP A 95 -13.46 14.85 -8.58
CA ASP A 95 -13.99 15.96 -7.76
C ASP A 95 -15.12 15.62 -6.76
N LYS A 96 -15.69 14.41 -6.78
CA LYS A 96 -16.73 13.99 -5.81
C LYS A 96 -16.15 13.33 -4.56
N THR A 97 -14.89 12.92 -4.60
CA THR A 97 -14.20 12.21 -3.51
C THR A 97 -12.91 12.90 -3.12
N ARG A 98 -12.18 12.31 -2.16
CA ARG A 98 -10.81 12.73 -1.76
C ARG A 98 -9.75 12.45 -2.84
N SER A 99 -10.17 12.47 -4.10
CA SER A 99 -9.32 12.33 -5.28
C SER A 99 -8.29 13.45 -5.29
N THR A 100 -7.04 13.10 -5.56
CA THR A 100 -5.92 14.06 -5.54
C THR A 100 -4.99 13.82 -6.71
N VAL A 101 -4.42 14.90 -7.24
CA VAL A 101 -3.44 14.86 -8.32
C VAL A 101 -2.09 15.33 -7.78
N TYR A 102 -1.05 14.58 -8.08
CA TYR A 102 0.33 14.84 -7.64
C TYR A 102 1.25 15.05 -8.84
N SER A 103 2.44 15.59 -8.55
CA SER A 103 3.57 15.66 -9.48
C SER A 103 4.75 14.94 -8.86
N SER A 104 5.59 14.28 -9.66
CA SER A 104 6.86 13.72 -9.19
C SER A 104 7.82 14.78 -8.63
N GLU A 105 7.63 16.05 -8.98
CA GLU A 105 8.38 17.18 -8.42
C GLU A 105 7.94 17.54 -6.99
N GLN A 106 6.70 17.18 -6.63
CA GLN A 106 6.07 17.48 -5.34
C GLN A 106 5.22 16.28 -4.88
N PRO A 107 5.83 15.11 -4.64
CA PRO A 107 5.10 13.87 -4.39
C PRO A 107 4.27 13.89 -3.10
N HIS A 108 4.60 14.79 -2.17
CA HIS A 108 3.91 14.95 -0.88
C HIS A 108 2.95 16.16 -0.84
N SER A 109 2.79 16.88 -1.95
CA SER A 109 1.91 18.07 -1.99
C SER A 109 0.95 17.95 -3.16
N PRO A 110 -0.35 17.71 -2.90
CA PRO A 110 -1.34 17.63 -3.97
C PRO A 110 -1.43 18.99 -4.69
N GLN A 111 -1.67 18.94 -6.01
CA GLN A 111 -1.85 20.14 -6.81
C GLN A 111 -3.10 20.89 -6.37
N GLN A 112 -2.99 22.20 -6.17
CA GLN A 112 -4.09 23.06 -5.70
C GLN A 112 -5.30 23.05 -6.64
N ILE A 113 -5.06 22.89 -7.94
CA ILE A 113 -6.10 22.70 -8.96
C ILE A 113 -5.77 21.39 -9.67
N GLY A 114 -6.32 20.29 -9.17
CA GLY A 114 -6.17 18.97 -9.78
C GLY A 114 -6.89 18.92 -11.13
N ASN A 115 -6.22 18.41 -12.16
CA ASN A 115 -6.84 18.13 -13.45
C ASN A 115 -6.36 16.75 -13.94
N LEU A 116 -7.30 15.87 -14.30
CA LEU A 116 -6.97 14.54 -14.84
C LEU A 116 -6.45 14.58 -16.27
N VAL A 117 -6.79 15.57 -17.08
CA VAL A 117 -6.36 15.65 -18.50
C VAL A 117 -4.85 15.46 -18.67
N PRO A 118 -3.97 16.19 -17.96
CA PRO A 118 -2.52 15.97 -18.08
C PRO A 118 -2.07 14.59 -17.59
N VAL A 119 -2.76 13.98 -16.63
CA VAL A 119 -2.46 12.62 -16.15
C VAL A 119 -2.83 11.59 -17.23
N LEU A 120 -4.04 11.69 -17.78
CA LEU A 120 -4.54 10.81 -18.84
C LEU A 120 -3.72 10.94 -20.13
N ALA A 121 -3.32 12.16 -20.50
CA ALA A 121 -2.46 12.38 -21.66
C ALA A 121 -1.12 11.64 -21.52
N GLN A 122 -0.58 11.53 -20.31
CA GLN A 122 0.66 10.81 -20.03
C GLN A 122 0.53 9.28 -20.10
N LEU A 123 -0.69 8.72 -20.10
CA LEU A 123 -0.88 7.29 -20.39
C LEU A 123 -0.52 6.95 -21.85
N ASN A 124 -0.82 7.86 -22.78
CA ASN A 124 -0.51 7.70 -24.20
C ASN A 124 0.86 8.25 -24.58
N LYS A 125 1.24 9.40 -23.99
CA LYS A 125 2.51 10.07 -24.24
C LYS A 125 3.22 10.34 -22.91
N PRO A 126 3.93 9.33 -22.36
CA PRO A 126 4.64 9.48 -21.10
C PRO A 126 5.56 10.70 -21.06
N ASN A 127 5.62 11.33 -19.89
CA ASN A 127 6.62 12.37 -19.60
C ASN A 127 7.35 12.07 -18.28
N PRO A 128 8.30 11.13 -18.27
CA PRO A 128 9.00 10.71 -17.05
C PRO A 128 9.82 11.82 -16.37
N ALA A 129 10.08 12.93 -17.05
CA ALA A 129 10.74 14.09 -16.46
C ALA A 129 9.81 14.92 -15.56
N CYS A 130 8.50 14.85 -15.79
CA CYS A 130 7.47 15.60 -15.06
C CYS A 130 6.20 14.75 -14.99
N VAL A 131 6.25 13.69 -14.17
CA VAL A 131 5.16 12.73 -14.07
C VAL A 131 4.05 13.33 -13.25
N LYS A 132 2.82 13.26 -13.76
CA LYS A 132 1.62 13.62 -13.02
C LYS A 132 0.77 12.37 -12.83
N TYR A 133 0.30 12.13 -11.63
CA TYR A 133 -0.49 10.95 -11.31
C TYR A 133 -1.68 11.33 -10.43
N ALA A 134 -2.72 10.51 -10.45
CA ALA A 134 -3.92 10.72 -9.67
C ALA A 134 -4.14 9.54 -8.73
N THR A 135 -4.60 9.82 -7.52
CA THR A 135 -4.85 8.80 -6.49
C THR A 135 -6.24 8.93 -5.88
N ASN A 136 -6.73 7.84 -5.30
CA ASN A 136 -8.00 7.77 -4.58
C ASN A 136 -9.23 8.12 -5.44
N LEU A 137 -9.19 7.75 -6.73
CA LEU A 137 -10.33 7.88 -7.66
C LEU A 137 -11.34 6.78 -7.39
N GLY A 138 -12.63 7.08 -7.48
CA GLY A 138 -13.72 6.16 -7.10
C GLY A 138 -14.72 6.86 -6.18
N PRO A 139 -15.58 6.13 -5.44
CA PRO A 139 -15.60 4.67 -5.33
C PRO A 139 -16.19 3.96 -6.56
N GLY A 140 -15.69 2.76 -6.85
CA GLY A 140 -16.28 1.79 -7.78
C GLY A 140 -16.45 0.41 -7.11
N ASN A 141 -16.80 -0.63 -7.89
CA ASN A 141 -16.99 -2.01 -7.39
C ASN A 141 -16.29 -3.04 -8.30
N GLY A 142 -15.05 -2.77 -8.71
CA GLY A 142 -14.30 -3.60 -9.66
C GLY A 142 -13.48 -4.74 -9.05
N VAL A 143 -13.23 -4.68 -7.74
CA VAL A 143 -12.41 -5.65 -7.00
C VAL A 143 -13.24 -6.26 -5.87
N ARG A 144 -13.02 -7.54 -5.62
CA ARG A 144 -13.61 -8.32 -4.54
C ARG A 144 -12.53 -9.09 -3.79
N ARG A 145 -12.82 -9.46 -2.56
CA ARG A 145 -11.96 -10.33 -1.77
C ARG A 145 -12.17 -11.79 -2.21
N PRO A 146 -11.13 -12.53 -2.61
CA PRO A 146 -11.29 -13.91 -3.03
C PRO A 146 -11.51 -14.83 -1.82
N LYS A 147 -12.42 -15.80 -1.97
CA LYS A 147 -12.82 -16.75 -0.90
C LYS A 147 -11.65 -17.53 -0.29
N ILE A 148 -10.56 -17.71 -1.04
CA ILE A 148 -9.35 -18.42 -0.57
C ILE A 148 -8.69 -17.73 0.63
N LEU A 149 -8.93 -16.43 0.82
CA LEU A 149 -8.41 -15.68 1.98
C LEU A 149 -9.24 -15.88 3.25
N GLY A 150 -10.34 -16.66 3.19
CA GLY A 150 -11.18 -17.00 4.34
C GLY A 150 -11.97 -15.82 4.92
N GLY A 151 -12.88 -16.12 5.86
CA GLY A 151 -13.85 -15.17 6.42
C GLY A 151 -14.99 -14.88 5.45
N ASP A 152 -16.23 -14.88 5.95
CA ASP A 152 -17.37 -14.46 5.14
C ASP A 152 -17.17 -12.99 4.79
N PRO A 153 -17.03 -12.63 3.50
CA PRO A 153 -16.99 -11.23 3.17
C PRO A 153 -18.40 -10.69 3.40
N ASP A 154 -18.52 -9.64 4.20
CA ASP A 154 -19.56 -8.67 3.90
C ASP A 154 -19.08 -7.90 2.64
N ASP A 155 -19.09 -8.60 1.49
CA ASP A 155 -18.63 -8.12 0.17
C ASP A 155 -19.40 -6.84 -0.24
N THR A 156 -20.51 -6.54 0.44
CA THR A 156 -21.41 -5.44 0.13
C THR A 156 -20.84 -4.06 0.47
N GLU A 157 -19.78 -3.97 1.29
CA GLU A 157 -19.23 -2.70 1.75
C GLU A 157 -17.86 -2.33 1.16
N MET A 158 -17.10 -3.27 0.57
CA MET A 158 -15.75 -2.96 0.06
C MET A 158 -15.81 -2.15 -1.24
N LYS A 159 -15.30 -0.91 -1.21
CA LYS A 159 -15.24 -0.03 -2.38
C LYS A 159 -13.88 -0.07 -3.05
N THR A 160 -13.91 -0.15 -4.37
CA THR A 160 -12.71 -0.07 -5.20
C THR A 160 -12.29 1.38 -5.34
N TYR A 161 -11.04 1.66 -5.01
CA TYR A 161 -10.36 2.91 -5.33
C TYR A 161 -9.28 2.66 -6.36
N THR A 162 -9.04 3.66 -7.19
CA THR A 162 -8.16 3.57 -8.35
C THR A 162 -7.17 4.73 -8.36
N ASN A 163 -5.94 4.42 -8.73
CA ASN A 163 -4.89 5.36 -9.03
C ASN A 163 -4.60 5.28 -10.53
N ILE A 164 -4.42 6.44 -11.18
CA ILE A 164 -3.91 6.52 -12.54
C ILE A 164 -2.44 6.90 -12.45
N THR A 165 -1.58 5.99 -12.87
CA THR A 165 -0.13 6.15 -12.75
C THR A 165 0.54 6.00 -14.11
N PRO A 166 0.98 7.09 -14.76
CA PRO A 166 1.79 7.04 -15.96
C PRO A 166 3.17 6.38 -15.76
N GLU A 167 3.87 6.07 -16.86
CA GLU A 167 5.26 5.57 -16.80
C GLU A 167 6.15 6.56 -16.03
N GLY A 168 7.01 6.03 -15.17
CA GLY A 168 7.92 6.81 -14.35
C GLY A 168 7.32 7.26 -13.02
N THR A 169 6.02 7.03 -12.73
CA THR A 169 5.48 7.30 -11.39
C THR A 169 6.21 6.44 -10.36
N PHE A 170 6.85 7.08 -9.39
CA PHE A 170 7.43 6.45 -8.22
C PHE A 170 6.62 6.84 -6.99
N ILE A 171 6.23 5.85 -6.20
CA ILE A 171 5.68 6.04 -4.86
C ILE A 171 6.73 5.47 -3.90
N ASP A 172 7.26 6.34 -3.04
CA ASP A 172 8.31 6.00 -2.07
C ASP A 172 7.81 4.98 -1.03
N LEU A 173 8.71 4.49 -0.17
CA LEU A 173 8.37 3.53 0.87
C LEU A 173 7.27 4.07 1.79
N HIS A 174 6.18 3.33 1.90
CA HIS A 174 5.02 3.66 2.73
C HIS A 174 4.32 2.40 3.24
N VAL A 175 3.30 2.62 4.04
CA VAL A 175 2.42 1.59 4.60
C VAL A 175 0.98 2.11 4.57
N ASP A 176 0.04 1.25 4.19
CA ASP A 176 -1.38 1.61 4.04
C ASP A 176 -2.09 1.63 5.40
N GLN A 177 -1.59 2.41 6.36
CA GLN A 177 -2.19 2.60 7.70
C GLN A 177 -2.52 1.29 8.47
N GLY A 178 -1.91 0.18 8.08
CA GLY A 178 -2.16 -1.15 8.65
C GLY A 178 -3.39 -1.88 8.10
N TYR A 179 -4.04 -1.38 7.04
CA TYR A 179 -5.05 -2.13 6.30
C TYR A 179 -4.46 -3.37 5.63
N GLU A 180 -5.30 -4.39 5.42
CA GLU A 180 -5.07 -5.33 4.33
C GLU A 180 -5.46 -4.67 3.00
N GLY A 181 -4.73 -5.01 1.94
CA GLY A 181 -5.01 -4.50 0.59
C GLY A 181 -5.04 -5.61 -0.44
N ILE A 182 -5.89 -5.46 -1.46
CA ILE A 182 -5.80 -6.21 -2.72
C ILE A 182 -5.61 -5.20 -3.83
N THR A 183 -4.54 -5.33 -4.60
CA THR A 183 -4.27 -4.46 -5.74
C THR A 183 -4.22 -5.25 -7.03
N LEU A 184 -4.84 -4.68 -8.06
CA LEU A 184 -4.90 -5.14 -9.44
C LEU A 184 -4.40 -4.01 -10.34
N VAL A 185 -4.02 -4.36 -11.57
CA VAL A 185 -3.60 -3.40 -12.58
C VAL A 185 -4.40 -3.58 -13.87
N GLY A 186 -4.61 -2.47 -14.58
CA GLY A 186 -5.39 -2.41 -15.82
C GLY A 186 -4.78 -1.47 -16.86
N LEU A 187 -5.35 -1.46 -18.06
CA LEU A 187 -4.87 -0.72 -19.24
C LEU A 187 -3.41 -1.05 -19.57
N GLY A 188 -3.02 -2.32 -19.46
CA GLY A 188 -1.66 -2.78 -19.72
C GLY A 188 -0.62 -2.29 -18.71
N CYS A 189 -1.02 -1.71 -17.58
CA CYS A 189 -0.09 -1.22 -16.58
C CYS A 189 0.88 -2.31 -16.09
N VAL A 190 2.14 -1.92 -15.90
CA VAL A 190 3.19 -2.78 -15.33
C VAL A 190 3.83 -2.06 -14.17
N LYS A 191 3.79 -2.68 -13.00
CA LYS A 191 4.36 -2.15 -11.77
C LYS A 191 5.53 -2.98 -11.29
N LEU A 192 6.56 -2.30 -10.86
CA LEU A 192 7.62 -2.86 -10.05
C LEU A 192 7.31 -2.54 -8.58
N TRP A 193 7.35 -3.56 -7.74
CA TRP A 193 7.10 -3.49 -6.30
C TRP A 193 8.38 -3.82 -5.54
N MET A 194 8.66 -3.04 -4.51
CA MET A 194 9.71 -3.31 -3.53
C MET A 194 9.02 -3.41 -2.18
N MET A 195 9.08 -4.58 -1.55
CA MET A 195 8.23 -4.91 -0.39
C MET A 195 9.09 -5.48 0.72
N PHE A 196 8.81 -5.10 1.96
CA PHE A 196 9.53 -5.56 3.15
C PHE A 196 8.52 -5.96 4.22
N PRO A 197 8.64 -7.15 4.81
CA PRO A 197 7.68 -7.65 5.79
C PRO A 197 7.64 -6.74 7.04
N PRO A 198 6.50 -6.65 7.72
CA PRO A 198 6.31 -5.82 8.91
C PRO A 198 6.93 -6.45 10.17
N THR A 199 8.20 -6.85 10.11
CA THR A 199 8.90 -7.37 11.29
C THR A 199 9.09 -6.27 12.32
N GLU A 200 9.26 -6.64 13.59
CA GLU A 200 9.55 -5.69 14.66
C GLU A 200 10.76 -4.81 14.34
N TYR A 201 11.78 -5.39 13.69
CA TYR A 201 12.98 -4.72 13.24
C TYR A 201 12.72 -3.73 12.09
N ASN A 202 12.01 -4.15 11.03
CA ASN A 202 11.66 -3.28 9.91
C ASN A 202 10.76 -2.11 10.34
N LEU A 203 9.82 -2.34 11.26
CA LEU A 203 8.97 -1.27 11.78
C LEU A 203 9.71 -0.29 12.70
N ALA A 204 10.78 -0.73 13.36
CA ALA A 204 11.67 0.19 14.10
C ALA A 204 12.48 1.07 13.13
N ILE A 205 12.96 0.51 12.02
CA ILE A 205 13.60 1.31 10.96
C ILE A 205 12.59 2.30 10.34
N TRP A 206 11.35 1.87 10.12
CA TRP A 206 10.28 2.75 9.64
C TRP A 206 10.07 3.95 10.57
N ASP A 207 9.99 3.72 11.88
CA ASP A 207 9.90 4.76 12.92
C ASP A 207 11.07 5.75 12.79
N GLU A 208 12.31 5.26 12.82
CA GLU A 208 13.52 6.09 12.69
C GLU A 208 13.55 6.96 11.42
N CYS A 209 13.06 6.41 10.30
CA CYS A 209 13.11 7.08 8.99
C CYS A 209 11.83 7.84 8.66
N ARG A 210 10.83 7.89 9.55
CA ARG A 210 9.48 8.32 9.20
C ARG A 210 9.38 9.77 8.68
N GLU A 211 10.26 10.64 9.15
CA GLU A 211 10.36 12.05 8.75
C GLU A 211 11.20 12.29 7.49
N SER A 212 11.84 11.25 6.95
CA SER A 212 12.65 11.35 5.73
C SER A 212 11.77 11.58 4.50
N GLN A 213 12.28 12.37 3.55
CA GLN A 213 11.64 12.59 2.24
C GLN A 213 11.98 11.50 1.22
N GLU A 214 12.98 10.66 1.52
CA GLU A 214 13.45 9.56 0.66
C GLU A 214 13.63 8.30 1.53
N ILE A 215 12.52 7.79 2.05
CA ILE A 215 12.51 6.72 3.04
C ILE A 215 13.13 5.45 2.47
N LEU A 216 12.79 5.06 1.22
CA LEU A 216 13.38 3.87 0.61
C LEU A 216 14.91 4.02 0.49
N ALA A 217 15.37 5.16 -0.04
CA ALA A 217 16.79 5.41 -0.27
C ALA A 217 17.61 5.40 1.03
N SER A 218 17.01 5.86 2.13
CA SER A 218 17.65 5.93 3.45
C SER A 218 17.58 4.65 4.28
N SER A 219 16.78 3.66 3.88
CA SER A 219 16.50 2.47 4.73
C SER A 219 16.65 1.11 4.05
N TRP A 220 16.59 1.01 2.72
CA TRP A 220 16.47 -0.29 2.03
C TRP A 220 17.60 -1.30 2.34
N ASP A 221 18.81 -0.81 2.60
CA ASP A 221 19.98 -1.63 2.88
C ASP A 221 19.95 -2.22 4.29
N ARG A 222 19.20 -1.59 5.20
CA ARG A 222 18.95 -2.03 6.57
C ARG A 222 17.73 -2.95 6.68
N LEU A 223 16.71 -2.75 5.84
CA LEU A 223 15.50 -3.57 5.87
C LEU A 223 15.80 -5.05 5.55
N GLU A 224 15.16 -5.94 6.31
CA GLU A 224 15.28 -7.39 6.16
C GLU A 224 14.10 -7.99 5.37
N GLY A 225 14.30 -9.20 4.81
CA GLY A 225 13.24 -9.93 4.13
C GLY A 225 12.70 -9.27 2.86
N GLY A 226 13.43 -8.30 2.28
CA GLY A 226 12.99 -7.56 1.11
C GLY A 226 12.68 -8.46 -0.09
N LYS A 227 11.63 -8.11 -0.85
CA LYS A 227 11.22 -8.75 -2.09
C LYS A 227 11.04 -7.71 -3.19
N VAL A 228 11.41 -8.07 -4.42
CA VAL A 228 11.17 -7.24 -5.60
C VAL A 228 10.29 -8.01 -6.58
N ALA A 229 9.13 -7.46 -6.93
CA ALA A 229 8.15 -8.16 -7.76
C ALA A 229 7.69 -7.31 -8.94
N ILE A 230 7.25 -7.98 -10.01
CA ILE A 230 6.57 -7.33 -11.13
C ILE A 230 5.10 -7.73 -11.12
N GLN A 231 4.23 -6.74 -11.17
CA GLN A 231 2.80 -6.92 -11.36
C GLN A 231 2.39 -6.57 -12.80
N THR A 232 1.62 -7.46 -13.39
CA THR A 232 1.01 -7.39 -14.72
C THR A 232 -0.50 -7.66 -14.59
N GLY A 233 -1.29 -7.43 -15.64
CA GLY A 233 -2.77 -7.48 -15.58
C GLY A 233 -3.38 -8.85 -15.21
N ASP A 234 -2.59 -9.92 -15.26
CA ASP A 234 -2.95 -11.27 -14.83
C ASP A 234 -2.73 -11.52 -13.33
N LYS A 235 -2.19 -10.55 -12.57
CA LYS A 235 -1.73 -10.75 -11.19
C LYS A 235 -2.32 -9.74 -10.22
N ALA A 236 -2.88 -10.25 -9.13
CA ALA A 236 -3.20 -9.50 -7.94
C ALA A 236 -2.07 -9.61 -6.91
N ILE A 237 -1.85 -8.54 -6.15
CA ILE A 237 -0.99 -8.56 -4.96
C ILE A 237 -1.87 -8.34 -3.74
N ILE A 238 -1.69 -9.19 -2.73
CA ILE A 238 -2.25 -9.00 -1.39
C ILE A 238 -1.20 -8.32 -0.52
N LEU A 239 -1.55 -7.13 -0.05
CA LEU A 239 -0.75 -6.35 0.91
C LEU A 239 -1.20 -6.73 2.30
N LYS A 240 -0.32 -7.34 3.07
CA LYS A 240 -0.59 -7.68 4.47
C LYS A 240 -0.50 -6.46 5.37
N PRO A 241 -1.17 -6.48 6.54
CA PRO A 241 -1.17 -5.36 7.46
C PRO A 241 0.25 -4.97 7.83
N GLY A 242 0.61 -3.71 7.59
CA GLY A 242 1.93 -3.18 7.91
C GLY A 242 3.03 -3.38 6.87
N LEU A 243 2.75 -4.10 5.77
CA LEU A 243 3.74 -4.35 4.73
C LEU A 243 4.31 -3.03 4.19
N LEU A 244 5.60 -2.81 4.43
CA LEU A 244 6.31 -1.64 3.92
C LEU A 244 6.53 -1.84 2.44
N HIS A 245 6.13 -0.89 1.60
CA HIS A 245 6.28 -1.05 0.16
C HIS A 245 6.48 0.25 -0.59
N SER A 246 7.16 0.14 -1.72
CA SER A 246 7.31 1.19 -2.73
C SER A 246 6.85 0.65 -4.08
N THR A 247 6.46 1.55 -4.98
CA THR A 247 6.10 1.16 -6.35
C THR A 247 6.77 2.05 -7.39
N PHE A 248 7.13 1.45 -8.53
CA PHE A 248 7.56 2.17 -9.71
C PHE A 248 6.76 1.71 -10.93
N THR A 249 6.25 2.65 -11.72
CA THR A 249 5.49 2.34 -12.94
C THR A 249 6.43 2.17 -14.14
N LEU A 250 6.60 0.93 -14.58
CA LEU A 250 7.35 0.61 -15.79
C LEU A 250 6.56 0.91 -17.07
N ARG A 251 5.23 0.75 -17.02
CA ARG A 251 4.29 1.10 -18.08
C ARG A 251 3.01 1.66 -17.49
N GLY A 252 2.58 2.82 -17.99
CA GLY A 252 1.45 3.56 -17.45
C GLY A 252 0.12 2.80 -17.52
N GLY A 253 -0.81 3.13 -16.63
CA GLY A 253 -2.20 2.66 -16.67
C GLY A 253 -2.90 2.81 -15.33
N LEU A 254 -3.76 1.85 -14.99
CA LEU A 254 -4.57 1.86 -13.77
C LEU A 254 -3.98 0.94 -12.71
N VAL A 255 -4.04 1.36 -11.45
CA VAL A 255 -3.86 0.52 -10.26
C VAL A 255 -5.13 0.64 -9.46
N PHE A 256 -5.84 -0.44 -9.21
CA PHE A 256 -7.11 -0.38 -8.52
C PHE A 256 -7.23 -1.51 -7.52
N GLY A 257 -7.90 -1.24 -6.41
CA GLY A 257 -7.86 -2.14 -5.29
C GLY A 257 -8.91 -1.83 -4.24
N ILE A 258 -8.97 -2.72 -3.27
CA ILE A 258 -9.75 -2.58 -2.05
C ILE A 258 -8.80 -2.63 -0.86
N THR A 259 -9.15 -1.92 0.19
CA THR A 259 -8.56 -2.07 1.52
C THR A 259 -9.62 -2.52 2.50
N TYR A 260 -9.23 -3.31 3.50
CA TYR A 260 -10.15 -3.82 4.51
C TYR A 260 -9.41 -4.16 5.81
N ILE A 261 -10.15 -4.30 6.89
CA ILE A 261 -9.63 -4.68 8.20
C ILE A 261 -10.04 -6.10 8.53
N THR A 262 -9.10 -6.87 9.10
CA THR A 262 -9.35 -8.16 9.72
C THR A 262 -8.78 -8.16 11.12
N GLU A 263 -8.98 -9.26 11.85
CA GLU A 263 -8.35 -9.46 13.16
C GLU A 263 -6.82 -9.32 13.11
N SER A 264 -6.18 -9.70 11.99
CA SER A 264 -4.72 -9.64 11.85
C SER A 264 -4.16 -8.22 11.89
N CYS A 265 -5.00 -7.21 11.64
CA CYS A 265 -4.62 -5.79 11.68
C CYS A 265 -4.40 -5.25 13.11
N LEU A 266 -4.90 -5.92 14.15
CA LEU A 266 -5.02 -5.35 15.51
C LEU A 266 -3.70 -4.79 16.07
N THR A 267 -2.64 -5.58 16.05
CA THR A 267 -1.37 -5.21 16.68
C THR A 267 -0.59 -4.20 15.83
N VAL A 268 -0.59 -4.39 14.51
CA VAL A 268 0.20 -3.55 13.61
C VAL A 268 -0.41 -2.17 13.40
N THR A 269 -1.75 -2.06 13.30
CA THR A 269 -2.41 -0.74 13.22
C THR A 269 -2.15 0.09 14.47
N ALA A 270 -2.19 -0.53 15.66
CA ALA A 270 -1.85 0.15 16.91
C ALA A 270 -0.39 0.64 16.92
N LYS A 271 0.55 -0.20 16.46
CA LYS A 271 1.97 0.16 16.38
C LYS A 271 2.22 1.30 15.39
N LEU A 272 1.68 1.20 14.17
CA LEU A 272 1.79 2.25 13.16
C LEU A 272 1.19 3.57 13.66
N LEU A 273 0.02 3.52 14.31
CA LEU A 273 -0.60 4.73 14.83
C LEU A 273 0.22 5.40 15.93
N ARG A 274 0.97 4.63 16.75
CA ARG A 274 1.93 5.18 17.71
C ARG A 274 3.08 5.89 17.01
N ILE A 275 3.64 5.28 15.96
CA ILE A 275 4.70 5.86 15.12
C ILE A 275 4.21 7.16 14.48
N GLU A 276 3.05 7.14 13.81
CA GLU A 276 2.47 8.33 13.17
C GLU A 276 2.21 9.45 14.20
N ASN A 277 1.70 9.12 15.39
CA ASN A 277 1.45 10.10 16.43
C ASN A 277 2.75 10.66 17.06
N ALA A 278 3.86 9.94 16.99
CA ALA A 278 5.16 10.42 17.48
C ALA A 278 5.79 11.42 16.49
N HIS A 279 5.62 11.20 15.18
CA HIS A 279 6.27 11.99 14.13
C HIS A 279 5.38 13.10 13.55
N PHE A 280 4.05 12.98 13.61
CA PHE A 280 3.14 13.97 13.06
C PHE A 280 2.32 14.64 14.15
N THR A 281 2.33 15.97 14.14
CA THR A 281 1.63 16.82 15.11
C THR A 281 0.10 16.71 15.04
N LYS A 282 -0.45 16.15 13.97
CA LYS A 282 -1.89 15.91 13.79
C LYS A 282 -2.15 14.59 13.10
N VAL A 283 -2.56 13.60 13.88
CA VAL A 283 -3.29 12.43 13.41
C VAL A 283 -4.76 12.84 13.26
N GLY A 284 -5.32 12.72 12.07
CA GLY A 284 -6.69 13.07 11.74
C GLY A 284 -7.72 12.15 12.40
N ASP A 285 -8.99 12.54 12.38
CA ASP A 285 -10.08 11.75 12.98
C ASP A 285 -10.24 10.37 12.28
N ASP A 286 -9.96 10.31 10.96
CA ASP A 286 -10.05 9.09 10.15
C ASP A 286 -8.87 8.14 10.35
N ASP A 287 -7.70 8.64 10.78
CA ASP A 287 -6.51 7.82 10.98
C ASP A 287 -6.65 6.86 12.17
N TRP A 288 -7.60 7.13 13.07
CA TRP A 288 -7.95 6.23 14.18
C TRP A 288 -8.87 5.09 13.76
N TYR A 289 -9.54 5.22 12.62
CA TYR A 289 -10.53 4.26 12.15
C TYR A 289 -9.96 2.84 11.98
N PRO A 290 -8.85 2.60 11.25
CA PRO A 290 -8.32 1.24 11.06
C PRO A 290 -8.01 0.54 12.39
N PHE A 291 -7.41 1.27 13.34
CA PHE A 291 -7.14 0.74 14.68
C PHE A 291 -8.43 0.41 15.44
N LEU A 292 -9.39 1.34 15.52
CA LEU A 292 -10.63 1.13 16.26
C LEU A 292 -11.49 0.03 15.65
N GLU A 293 -11.56 -0.06 14.33
CA GLU A 293 -12.26 -1.13 13.62
C GLU A 293 -11.65 -2.50 13.93
N SER A 294 -10.32 -2.60 13.94
CA SER A 294 -9.64 -3.85 14.30
C SER A 294 -9.91 -4.28 15.76
N VAL A 295 -10.00 -3.32 16.69
CA VAL A 295 -10.41 -3.58 18.08
C VAL A 295 -11.85 -4.08 18.12
N TYR A 296 -12.75 -3.43 17.40
CA TYR A 296 -14.17 -3.80 17.38
C TYR A 296 -14.37 -5.23 16.83
N ILE A 297 -13.72 -5.57 15.73
CA ILE A 297 -13.75 -6.92 15.14
C ILE A 297 -13.22 -7.96 16.14
N CYS A 298 -12.05 -7.72 16.74
CA CYS A 298 -11.46 -8.63 17.75
C CYS A 298 -12.21 -8.65 19.09
N MET A 299 -13.22 -7.79 19.30
CA MET A 299 -14.08 -7.86 20.48
C MET A 299 -15.30 -8.77 20.28
N SER A 300 -15.61 -9.15 19.03
CA SER A 300 -16.65 -10.12 18.72
C SER A 300 -16.37 -11.47 19.40
N LEU A 301 -17.44 -12.18 19.77
CA LEU A 301 -17.33 -13.47 20.47
C LEU A 301 -16.57 -14.52 19.66
N ASP A 302 -16.72 -14.47 18.33
CA ASP A 302 -16.17 -15.48 17.42
C ASP A 302 -14.65 -15.32 17.20
N SER A 303 -14.08 -14.15 17.48
CA SER A 303 -12.65 -13.89 17.25
C SER A 303 -11.71 -14.62 18.21
N GLY A 304 -12.15 -14.92 19.44
CA GLY A 304 -11.28 -15.42 20.51
C GLY A 304 -10.15 -14.46 20.95
N ARG A 305 -10.10 -13.22 20.43
CA ARG A 305 -9.00 -12.25 20.67
C ARG A 305 -9.42 -11.03 21.49
N ARG A 306 -10.55 -11.14 22.19
CA ARG A 306 -11.13 -10.05 22.98
C ARG A 306 -10.18 -9.49 24.03
N ASP A 307 -9.52 -10.34 24.80
CA ASP A 307 -8.59 -9.90 25.85
C ASP A 307 -7.38 -9.16 25.27
N GLU A 308 -6.89 -9.60 24.11
CA GLU A 308 -5.84 -8.93 23.39
C GLU A 308 -6.29 -7.56 22.87
N ALA A 309 -7.48 -7.47 22.27
CA ALA A 309 -8.06 -6.21 21.79
C ALA A 309 -8.20 -5.19 22.92
N LEU A 310 -8.71 -5.63 24.07
CA LEU A 310 -8.84 -4.80 25.27
C LEU A 310 -7.47 -4.38 25.83
N ARG A 311 -6.48 -5.27 25.84
CA ARG A 311 -5.10 -4.92 26.24
C ARG A 311 -4.52 -3.84 25.33
N VAL A 312 -4.56 -4.04 24.02
CA VAL A 312 -4.03 -3.07 23.04
C VAL A 312 -4.77 -1.74 23.16
N LEU A 313 -6.11 -1.77 23.28
CA LEU A 313 -6.91 -0.57 23.52
C LEU A 313 -6.50 0.13 24.81
N CYS A 314 -6.24 -0.59 25.90
CA CYS A 314 -5.79 -0.03 27.17
C CYS A 314 -4.46 0.73 27.04
N GLU A 315 -3.51 0.19 26.28
CA GLU A 315 -2.17 0.76 26.10
C GLU A 315 -2.14 1.99 25.19
N MET A 316 -3.12 2.13 24.29
CA MET A 316 -3.12 3.24 23.32
C MET A 316 -3.36 4.60 23.99
N LEU A 317 -2.64 5.62 23.52
CA LEU A 317 -2.85 7.00 23.95
C LEU A 317 -4.25 7.48 23.56
N LYS A 318 -4.98 8.06 24.51
CA LYS A 318 -6.38 8.48 24.34
C LYS A 318 -6.44 9.93 23.90
N THR A 319 -6.14 10.18 22.63
CA THR A 319 -6.14 11.53 22.04
C THR A 319 -7.56 12.10 21.93
N ARG A 320 -7.68 13.42 21.72
CA ARG A 320 -8.99 14.06 21.49
C ARG A 320 -9.70 13.52 20.25
N ALA A 321 -8.96 13.23 19.19
CA ALA A 321 -9.48 12.66 17.94
C ALA A 321 -10.11 11.28 18.19
N MET A 322 -9.35 10.37 18.82
CA MET A 322 -9.84 9.05 19.21
C MET A 322 -11.14 9.13 20.03
N LYS A 323 -11.21 10.04 21.01
CA LYS A 323 -12.37 10.18 21.91
C LYS A 323 -13.66 10.59 21.19
N LYS A 324 -13.57 11.27 20.05
CA LYS A 324 -14.72 11.70 19.25
C LYS A 324 -15.16 10.67 18.22
N ASN A 325 -14.36 9.64 17.98
CA ASN A 325 -14.64 8.65 16.96
C ASN A 325 -15.86 7.79 17.36
N VAL A 326 -16.80 7.61 16.43
CA VAL A 326 -18.07 6.91 16.65
C VAL A 326 -17.84 5.42 16.97
N LEU A 327 -16.82 4.78 16.38
CA LEU A 327 -16.49 3.38 16.66
C LEU A 327 -16.06 3.17 18.12
N LEU A 328 -15.39 4.16 18.73
CA LEU A 328 -15.03 4.07 20.14
C LEU A 328 -16.27 3.99 21.04
N ASN A 329 -17.38 4.63 20.67
CA ASN A 329 -18.61 4.54 21.46
C ASN A 329 -19.23 3.15 21.36
N LYS A 330 -19.25 2.55 20.17
CA LYS A 330 -19.68 1.14 19.99
C LYS A 330 -18.81 0.20 20.84
N ILE A 331 -17.48 0.37 20.80
CA ILE A 331 -16.55 -0.40 21.63
C ILE A 331 -16.87 -0.27 23.12
N LYS A 332 -17.15 0.94 23.61
CA LYS A 332 -17.51 1.15 25.04
C LYS A 332 -18.77 0.41 25.44
N GLU A 333 -19.77 0.36 24.57
CA GLU A 333 -21.04 -0.35 24.80
C GLU A 333 -20.83 -1.86 24.87
N GLU A 334 -19.88 -2.39 24.08
CA GLU A 334 -19.52 -3.81 24.09
C GLU A 334 -18.70 -4.23 25.32
N ILE A 335 -18.07 -3.30 26.05
CA ILE A 335 -17.30 -3.62 27.27
C ILE A 335 -18.25 -3.87 28.44
N THR A 336 -18.40 -5.15 28.81
CA THR A 336 -19.27 -5.59 29.90
C THR A 336 -18.62 -5.50 31.29
N SER A 337 -17.29 -5.58 31.37
CA SER A 337 -16.54 -5.48 32.63
C SER A 337 -16.42 -4.04 33.11
N ALA A 338 -16.57 -3.80 34.42
CA ALA A 338 -16.33 -2.48 34.99
C ALA A 338 -14.83 -2.09 34.97
N ASP A 339 -13.96 -3.08 35.16
CA ASP A 339 -12.52 -2.93 35.31
C ASP A 339 -11.75 -3.50 34.12
N CYS A 340 -10.64 -2.85 33.78
CA CYS A 340 -9.70 -3.30 32.77
C CYS A 340 -8.79 -4.38 33.38
N PHE A 341 -8.91 -5.62 32.90
CA PHE A 341 -8.10 -6.74 33.38
C PHE A 341 -6.60 -6.54 33.17
N HIS A 342 -6.19 -5.73 32.18
CA HIS A 342 -4.78 -5.45 31.91
C HIS A 342 -4.14 -4.55 32.98
N CYS A 343 -4.79 -3.45 33.40
CA CYS A 343 -4.18 -2.48 34.33
C CYS A 343 -4.89 -2.33 35.68
N GLY A 344 -5.99 -3.06 35.90
CA GLY A 344 -6.79 -3.03 37.14
C GLY A 344 -7.61 -1.76 37.35
N LYS A 345 -7.59 -0.80 36.41
CA LYS A 345 -8.36 0.45 36.51
C LYS A 345 -9.75 0.30 35.91
N ARG A 346 -10.71 1.10 36.38
CA ARG A 346 -12.04 1.18 35.77
C ARG A 346 -11.95 1.64 34.32
N TRP A 347 -12.67 1.00 33.41
CA TRP A 347 -12.71 1.41 32.00
C TRP A 347 -13.08 2.88 31.81
N ARG A 348 -13.97 3.41 32.65
CA ARG A 348 -14.33 4.84 32.63
C ARG A 348 -13.12 5.78 32.74
N SER A 349 -12.08 5.38 33.49
CA SER A 349 -10.85 6.18 33.65
C SER A 349 -9.98 6.21 32.38
N HIS A 350 -10.16 5.26 31.45
CA HIS A 350 -9.47 5.26 30.16
C HIS A 350 -10.10 6.24 29.15
N TRP A 351 -11.31 6.75 29.41
CA TRP A 351 -12.02 7.60 28.45
C TRP A 351 -11.74 9.09 28.64
N GLY A 352 -11.34 9.51 29.84
CA GLY A 352 -11.20 10.91 30.23
C GLY A 352 -11.89 11.18 31.54
#